data_AF-A0A162PJX0-F1
#
_entry.id   AF-A0A162PJX0-F1
#
_cell.length_a   1.000
_cell.length_b   1.000
_cell.length_c   1.000
_cell.angle_alpha   90.00
_cell.angle_beta   90.00
_cell.angle_gamma   90.00
#
_symmetry.space_group_name_H-M   'P 1'
#
loop_
_entity.id
_entity.type
_entity.pdbx_description
1 polymer ?
#
loop_
_entity_poly.entity_id
_entity_poly.type
_entity_poly.pdbx_seq_one_letter_code
_entity_poly.pdbx_strand_id
1 'polypeptide(L)'
;MQPSKRIHVIIFRCACHYICQTSSPRISQVLEDTHTEWDFGVMEGTVAYVQQHSGIPTQGDTAVDHVDYGFVNYALELLVLENYGKDVWEQIKKEAEVNMEGHFLVRQIYEDDVTYNIVGAAERVLKVPANLLLEKFGEKFLDFCQDSGYDRILQVLGATPRDFLQNLDALHDHLATIYPGMKAPSFRCTDAPDGSLILHYYSDRPGLESIVIGIVNAVAKKLHKVDVDVKLLRSSQGSSGHGEFLIQEKNKAKTHQDTTADDVDLIFSSNEPKISSQLFCRAFPFHVLFDRNLSIKQVGDSLKRILPASIDRSDCKITDILRMVKLIFFFFF
;
A
#
# COMPACT_ATOMS: atom_id res chain seq x y z
N MET A 1 27.26 -18.40 -4.87
CA MET A 1 26.27 -17.48 -4.29
C MET A 1 25.31 -18.30 -3.45
N GLN A 2 25.43 -18.25 -2.12
CA GLN A 2 24.38 -18.79 -1.26
C GLN A 2 23.15 -17.87 -1.34
N PRO A 3 21.92 -18.41 -1.33
CA PRO A 3 20.73 -17.58 -1.36
C PRO A 3 20.64 -16.80 -0.04
N SER A 4 20.52 -15.46 -0.15
CA SER A 4 20.23 -14.56 0.97
C SER A 4 19.05 -15.11 1.76
N LYS A 5 19.27 -15.38 3.05
CA LYS A 5 18.22 -15.84 3.94
C LYS A 5 17.34 -14.62 4.25
N ARG A 6 16.10 -14.63 3.77
CA ARG A 6 15.09 -13.61 4.12
C ARG A 6 14.43 -14.04 5.42
N ILE A 7 14.40 -13.14 6.39
CA ILE A 7 13.66 -13.30 7.65
C ILE A 7 12.62 -12.20 7.70
N HIS A 8 11.39 -12.55 8.05
CA HIS A 8 10.30 -11.59 8.21
C HIS A 8 10.10 -11.28 9.69
N VAL A 9 9.87 -9.99 9.99
CA VAL A 9 9.64 -9.51 11.36
C VAL A 9 8.29 -8.83 11.42
N ILE A 10 7.43 -9.31 12.33
CA ILE A 10 6.19 -8.63 12.69
C ILE A 10 6.41 -8.00 14.05
N ILE A 11 6.32 -6.67 14.09
CA ILE A 11 6.27 -5.92 15.35
C ILE A 11 4.82 -5.54 15.59
N PHE A 12 4.21 -6.15 16.59
CA PHE A 12 2.85 -5.80 16.99
C PHE A 12 2.89 -4.47 17.74
N ARG A 13 2.49 -3.39 17.08
CA ARG A 13 2.11 -2.16 17.78
C ARG A 13 0.79 -2.40 18.50
N CYS A 14 0.86 -3.03 19.67
CA CYS A 14 -0.26 -3.01 20.59
C CYS A 14 -0.46 -1.56 21.05
N ALA A 15 -1.71 -1.10 21.01
CA ALA A 15 -2.14 0.24 21.38
C ALA A 15 -1.56 0.69 22.75
N CYS A 16 -0.47 1.45 22.72
CA CYS A 16 -0.03 2.25 23.85
C CYS A 16 0.29 3.64 23.34
N HIS A 17 -0.73 4.50 23.38
CA HIS A 17 -0.65 5.96 23.19
C HIS A 17 0.29 6.66 24.21
N TYR A 18 1.11 5.91 24.96
CA TYR A 18 1.87 6.39 26.13
C TYR A 18 3.39 6.23 26.02
N ILE A 19 3.92 5.52 25.01
CA ILE A 19 5.38 5.31 24.85
C ILE A 19 6.01 6.22 23.78
N CYS A 20 5.19 6.91 22.97
CA CYS A 20 5.70 7.77 21.90
C CYS A 20 6.30 9.11 22.39
N GLN A 21 6.32 9.37 23.69
CA GLN A 21 6.93 10.57 24.27
C GLN A 21 8.35 10.34 24.82
N THR A 22 8.88 9.11 24.80
CA THR A 22 10.20 8.83 25.43
C THR A 22 11.19 8.05 24.57
N SER A 23 10.84 7.64 23.36
CA SER A 23 11.78 6.97 22.46
C SER A 23 12.64 7.99 21.70
N SER A 24 13.92 8.03 22.09
CA SER A 24 14.98 8.85 21.49
C SER A 24 15.07 8.69 19.96
N PRO A 25 15.37 9.76 19.20
CA PRO A 25 15.52 9.74 17.73
C PRO A 25 16.51 8.69 17.17
N ARG A 26 17.36 8.12 18.03
CA ARG A 26 18.39 7.14 17.65
C ARG A 26 17.88 5.74 17.28
N ILE A 27 16.67 5.33 17.70
CA ILE A 27 16.21 3.94 17.48
C ILE A 27 15.65 3.75 16.06
N SER A 28 14.98 4.75 15.50
CA SER A 28 14.47 4.69 14.13
C SER A 28 15.61 4.61 13.10
N GLN A 29 16.70 5.33 13.34
CA GLN A 29 17.88 5.35 12.47
C GLN A 29 18.65 4.02 12.47
N VAL A 30 18.66 3.28 13.60
CA VAL A 30 19.35 1.98 13.70
C VAL A 30 18.64 0.86 12.92
N LEU A 31 17.34 0.98 12.65
CA LEU A 31 16.60 -0.01 11.85
C LEU A 31 16.76 0.21 10.33
N GLU A 32 17.04 1.44 9.90
CA GLU A 32 17.38 1.75 8.49
C GLU A 32 18.83 1.37 8.14
N ASP A 33 19.77 1.46 9.10
CA ASP A 33 21.20 1.34 8.83
C ASP A 33 21.82 -0.05 9.09
N THR A 34 21.02 -1.07 9.46
CA THR A 34 21.54 -2.44 9.64
C THR A 34 21.48 -3.26 8.36
N HIS A 35 22.44 -3.05 7.46
CA HIS A 35 22.86 -4.04 6.45
C HIS A 35 23.52 -5.24 7.15
N THR A 36 22.72 -6.07 7.81
CA THR A 36 23.08 -7.47 8.05
C THR A 36 22.58 -8.27 6.86
N GLU A 37 23.09 -9.49 6.67
CA GLU A 37 22.87 -10.41 5.53
C GLU A 37 21.40 -10.84 5.27
N TRP A 38 20.42 -10.07 5.77
CA TRP A 38 19.00 -10.35 5.88
C TRP A 38 18.21 -9.16 5.35
N ASP A 39 17.48 -9.34 4.24
CA ASP A 39 16.45 -8.39 3.79
C ASP A 39 15.33 -8.36 4.84
N PHE A 40 15.21 -7.26 5.60
CA PHE A 40 14.14 -7.07 6.57
C PHE A 40 12.85 -6.61 5.87
N GLY A 41 11.83 -7.46 5.86
CA GLY A 41 10.46 -7.03 5.56
C GLY A 41 9.74 -6.68 6.86
N VAL A 42 9.51 -5.40 7.12
CA VAL A 42 8.63 -4.95 8.21
C VAL A 42 7.19 -4.96 7.68
N MET A 43 6.33 -5.80 8.24
CA MET A 43 4.88 -5.69 8.01
C MET A 43 4.31 -4.66 8.98
N GLU A 44 4.29 -3.39 8.58
CA GLU A 44 3.57 -2.35 9.32
C GLU A 44 2.05 -2.54 9.18
N GLY A 45 1.30 -2.21 10.24
CA GLY A 45 -0.17 -2.18 10.20
C GLY A 45 -0.92 -3.49 10.46
N THR A 46 -0.24 -4.60 10.77
CA THR A 46 -0.96 -5.88 10.95
C THR A 46 -1.44 -6.14 12.38
N VAL A 47 -2.74 -6.46 12.51
CA VAL A 47 -3.37 -6.90 13.76
C VAL A 47 -3.55 -8.42 13.73
N ALA A 48 -2.96 -9.13 14.70
CA ALA A 48 -3.16 -10.56 14.89
C ALA A 48 -3.73 -10.86 16.29
N TYR A 49 -4.50 -11.93 16.38
CA TYR A 49 -5.04 -12.43 17.64
C TYR A 49 -4.45 -13.80 17.96
N VAL A 50 -4.31 -14.08 19.26
CA VAL A 50 -3.91 -15.40 19.77
C VAL A 50 -5.08 -16.36 19.62
N GLN A 51 -4.88 -17.46 18.90
CA GLN A 51 -5.91 -18.46 18.69
C GLN A 51 -6.06 -19.30 19.97
N GLN A 52 -7.10 -19.03 20.77
CA GLN A 52 -7.53 -19.95 21.81
C GLN A 52 -8.29 -21.11 21.15
N HIS A 53 -7.86 -22.35 21.40
CA HIS A 53 -8.51 -23.56 20.86
C HIS A 53 -9.98 -23.63 21.32
N SER A 54 -10.88 -23.21 20.44
CA SER A 54 -12.27 -23.66 20.42
C SER A 54 -12.66 -23.85 18.95
N GLY A 55 -12.89 -25.11 18.57
CA GLY A 55 -13.19 -25.48 17.20
C GLY A 55 -14.59 -25.05 16.81
N ILE A 56 -14.70 -24.14 15.84
CA ILE A 56 -15.92 -23.90 15.07
C ILE A 56 -15.48 -23.75 13.59
N PRO A 57 -16.00 -24.57 12.66
CA PRO A 57 -15.70 -24.41 11.25
C PRO A 57 -16.52 -23.26 10.67
N THR A 58 -15.87 -22.30 10.02
CA THR A 58 -16.54 -21.24 9.26
C THR A 58 -16.86 -21.72 7.86
N GLN A 59 -18.12 -21.55 7.48
CA GLN A 59 -18.78 -22.03 6.27
C GLN A 59 -18.48 -21.12 5.07
N GLY A 60 -18.40 -21.75 3.88
CA GLY A 60 -18.06 -21.27 2.54
C GLY A 60 -18.25 -19.78 2.19
N ASP A 61 -17.21 -19.25 1.54
CA ASP A 61 -17.23 -17.98 0.80
C ASP A 61 -18.25 -18.06 -0.35
N THR A 62 -19.31 -17.27 -0.25
CA THR A 62 -20.21 -16.95 -1.37
C THR A 62 -19.60 -15.85 -2.22
N ALA A 63 -19.90 -15.85 -3.53
CA ALA A 63 -19.45 -14.87 -4.52
C ALA A 63 -19.52 -13.44 -3.96
N VAL A 64 -18.39 -12.74 -4.02
CA VAL A 64 -18.26 -11.41 -3.44
C VAL A 64 -18.62 -10.40 -4.51
N ASP A 65 -19.80 -9.79 -4.40
CA ASP A 65 -20.16 -8.64 -5.24
C ASP A 65 -19.12 -7.53 -5.04
N HIS A 66 -18.61 -7.01 -6.15
CA HIS A 66 -17.56 -6.00 -6.17
C HIS A 66 -18.22 -4.61 -6.12
N VAL A 67 -17.98 -3.89 -5.03
CA VAL A 67 -18.67 -2.64 -4.74
C VAL A 67 -17.72 -1.46 -4.52
N ASP A 68 -18.14 -0.28 -4.96
CA ASP A 68 -17.43 0.98 -4.84
C ASP A 68 -18.22 2.05 -4.09
N TYR A 69 -17.48 2.93 -3.40
CA TYR A 69 -18.08 4.13 -2.88
C TYR A 69 -18.33 5.12 -4.02
N GLY A 70 -19.48 5.78 -3.96
CA GLY A 70 -19.85 6.87 -4.86
C GLY A 70 -18.87 8.03 -4.86
N PHE A 71 -17.89 8.07 -3.93
CA PHE A 71 -16.75 8.99 -3.95
C PHE A 71 -16.00 8.95 -5.30
N VAL A 72 -15.71 7.76 -5.83
CA VAL A 72 -15.00 7.61 -7.11
C VAL A 72 -15.91 7.99 -8.29
N ASN A 73 -17.16 7.52 -8.27
CA ASN A 73 -18.14 7.83 -9.33
C ASN A 73 -18.48 9.32 -9.40
N TYR A 74 -18.59 9.98 -8.26
CA TYR A 74 -18.82 11.43 -8.19
C TYR A 74 -17.60 12.20 -8.70
N ALA A 75 -16.38 11.75 -8.41
CA ALA A 75 -15.18 12.35 -8.98
C ALA A 75 -15.12 12.20 -10.52
N LEU A 76 -15.55 11.05 -11.06
CA LEU A 76 -15.68 10.83 -12.51
C LEU A 76 -16.74 11.76 -13.12
N GLU A 77 -17.89 11.89 -12.46
CA GLU A 77 -18.94 12.84 -12.87
C GLU A 77 -18.39 14.27 -12.94
N LEU A 78 -17.72 14.74 -11.88
CA LEU A 78 -17.14 16.08 -11.85
C LEU A 78 -16.10 16.29 -12.95
N LEU A 79 -15.23 15.29 -13.20
CA LEU A 79 -14.26 15.35 -14.30
C LEU A 79 -14.94 15.61 -15.64
N VAL A 80 -16.05 14.90 -15.91
CA VAL A 80 -16.77 15.05 -17.17
C VAL A 80 -17.47 16.41 -17.23
N LEU A 81 -18.14 16.80 -16.16
CA LEU A 81 -18.85 18.09 -16.06
C LEU A 81 -17.90 19.27 -16.27
N GLU A 82 -16.73 19.28 -15.64
CA GLU A 82 -15.74 20.35 -15.74
C GLU A 82 -15.12 20.46 -17.14
N ASN A 83 -14.83 19.32 -17.78
CA ASN A 83 -14.05 19.31 -19.02
C ASN A 83 -14.91 19.28 -20.29
N TYR A 84 -16.09 18.68 -20.24
CA TYR A 84 -16.93 18.40 -21.40
C TYR A 84 -18.37 18.92 -21.24
N GLY A 85 -18.75 19.38 -20.04
CA GLY A 85 -20.03 19.98 -19.77
C GLY A 85 -21.16 18.98 -19.52
N LYS A 86 -22.32 19.53 -19.15
CA LYS A 86 -23.50 18.75 -18.72
C LYS A 86 -24.09 17.87 -19.83
N ASP A 87 -24.15 18.37 -21.06
CA ASP A 87 -24.78 17.65 -22.17
C ASP A 87 -24.04 16.34 -22.47
N VAL A 88 -22.71 16.36 -22.40
CA VAL A 88 -21.86 15.18 -22.59
C VAL A 88 -22.03 14.19 -21.43
N TRP A 89 -22.13 14.69 -20.19
CA TRP A 89 -22.41 13.84 -19.04
C TRP A 89 -23.76 13.12 -19.14
N GLU A 90 -24.82 13.82 -19.55
CA GLU A 90 -26.14 13.20 -19.76
C GLU A 90 -26.10 12.14 -20.88
N GLN A 91 -25.33 12.39 -21.93
CA GLN A 91 -25.11 11.39 -22.99
C GLN A 91 -24.39 10.14 -22.46
N ILE A 92 -23.35 10.32 -21.65
CA ILE A 92 -22.60 9.21 -21.02
C ILE A 92 -23.50 8.42 -20.08
N LYS A 93 -24.29 9.07 -19.21
CA LYS A 93 -25.24 8.38 -18.33
C LYS A 93 -26.23 7.53 -19.10
N LYS A 94 -26.77 8.06 -20.20
CA LYS A 94 -27.70 7.34 -21.06
C LYS A 94 -27.07 6.12 -21.72
N GLU A 95 -25.85 6.27 -22.25
CA GLU A 95 -25.08 5.20 -22.90
C GLU A 95 -24.57 4.14 -21.90
N ALA A 96 -24.31 4.52 -20.65
CA ALA A 96 -23.89 3.64 -19.57
C ALA A 96 -25.07 2.96 -18.86
N GLU A 97 -26.31 3.20 -19.29
CA GLU A 97 -27.55 2.71 -18.67
C GLU A 97 -27.68 3.08 -17.18
N VAL A 98 -27.09 4.23 -16.80
CA VAL A 98 -27.12 4.73 -15.43
C VAL A 98 -28.43 5.50 -15.21
N ASN A 99 -29.44 4.79 -14.72
CA ASN A 99 -30.77 5.33 -14.43
C ASN A 99 -30.82 5.99 -13.05
N MET A 100 -30.16 7.14 -12.90
CA MET A 100 -30.29 7.98 -11.70
C MET A 100 -30.54 9.45 -12.04
N GLU A 101 -31.33 10.11 -11.19
CA GLU A 101 -31.51 11.56 -11.25
C GLU A 101 -30.50 12.26 -10.31
N GLY A 102 -29.94 13.36 -10.77
CA GLY A 102 -28.98 14.14 -9.99
C GLY A 102 -27.55 13.61 -10.06
N HIS A 103 -26.85 13.73 -8.94
CA HIS A 103 -25.43 13.45 -8.78
C HIS A 103 -25.18 12.17 -7.99
N PHE A 104 -24.03 11.54 -8.21
CA PHE A 104 -23.58 10.42 -7.38
C PHE A 104 -23.47 10.83 -5.91
N LEU A 105 -24.13 10.09 -5.03
CA LEU A 105 -24.00 10.27 -3.59
C LEU A 105 -22.70 9.64 -3.09
N VAL A 106 -21.79 10.47 -2.58
CA VAL A 106 -20.44 10.10 -2.14
C VAL A 106 -20.41 8.94 -1.13
N ARG A 107 -21.38 8.89 -0.21
CA ARG A 107 -21.47 7.87 0.86
C ARG A 107 -22.31 6.65 0.50
N GLN A 108 -22.87 6.61 -0.71
CA GLN A 108 -23.61 5.46 -1.19
C GLN A 108 -22.66 4.48 -1.88
N ILE A 109 -22.90 3.19 -1.69
CA ILE A 109 -22.17 2.12 -2.34
C ILE A 109 -22.90 1.77 -3.66
N TYR A 110 -22.12 1.60 -4.72
CA TYR A 110 -22.58 1.22 -6.06
C TYR A 110 -21.81 -0.02 -6.52
N GLU A 111 -22.41 -0.82 -7.40
CA GLU A 111 -21.69 -1.93 -8.04
C GLU A 111 -20.55 -1.40 -8.92
N ASP A 112 -19.43 -2.12 -8.95
CA ASP A 112 -18.25 -1.75 -9.74
C ASP A 112 -18.57 -1.64 -11.24
N ASP A 113 -19.54 -2.41 -11.73
CA ASP A 113 -20.06 -2.35 -13.10
C ASP A 113 -20.49 -0.94 -13.49
N VAL A 114 -20.99 -0.14 -12.55
CA VAL A 114 -21.37 1.26 -12.80
C VAL A 114 -20.15 2.06 -13.25
N THR A 115 -19.03 1.93 -12.54
CA THR A 115 -17.76 2.61 -12.87
C THR A 115 -17.27 2.18 -14.24
N TYR A 116 -17.25 0.87 -14.50
CA TYR A 116 -16.81 0.31 -15.79
C TYR A 116 -17.69 0.78 -16.96
N ASN A 117 -19.01 0.78 -16.77
CA ASN A 117 -19.97 1.21 -17.78
C ASN A 117 -19.82 2.70 -18.09
N ILE A 118 -19.61 3.55 -17.08
CA ILE A 118 -19.35 4.98 -17.27
C ILE A 118 -18.07 5.21 -18.09
N VAL A 119 -16.98 4.53 -17.74
CA VAL A 119 -15.70 4.68 -18.44
C VAL A 119 -15.82 4.20 -19.89
N GLY A 120 -16.45 3.04 -20.13
CA GLY A 120 -16.68 2.51 -21.47
C GLY A 120 -17.61 3.39 -22.31
N ALA A 121 -18.67 3.95 -21.71
CA ALA A 121 -19.54 4.92 -22.37
C ALA A 121 -18.81 6.22 -22.68
N ALA A 122 -17.99 6.73 -21.76
CA ALA A 122 -17.17 7.92 -21.96
C ALA A 122 -16.19 7.73 -23.12
N GLU A 123 -15.53 6.58 -23.24
CA GLU A 123 -14.68 6.25 -24.39
C GLU A 123 -15.47 6.32 -25.71
N ARG A 124 -16.67 5.72 -25.77
CA ARG A 124 -17.51 5.71 -26.97
C ARG A 124 -18.05 7.10 -27.33
N VAL A 125 -18.43 7.91 -26.36
CA VAL A 125 -18.99 9.25 -26.55
C VAL A 125 -17.90 10.26 -26.91
N LEU A 126 -16.81 10.29 -26.14
CA LEU A 126 -15.70 11.24 -26.29
C LEU A 126 -14.74 10.86 -27.42
N LYS A 127 -14.76 9.61 -27.89
CA LYS A 127 -13.81 9.05 -28.87
C LYS A 127 -12.35 9.16 -28.40
N VAL A 128 -12.15 9.07 -27.09
CA VAL A 128 -10.83 9.06 -26.43
C VAL A 128 -10.64 7.68 -25.81
N PRO A 129 -9.50 7.00 -26.05
CA PRO A 129 -9.19 5.71 -25.43
C PRO A 129 -9.38 5.71 -23.92
N ALA A 130 -9.97 4.64 -23.37
CA ALA A 130 -10.29 4.53 -21.95
C ALA A 130 -9.06 4.72 -21.04
N ASN A 131 -7.89 4.23 -21.44
CA ASN A 131 -6.65 4.41 -20.68
C ASN A 131 -6.27 5.89 -20.49
N LEU A 132 -6.42 6.71 -21.54
CA LEU A 132 -6.14 8.15 -21.47
C LEU A 132 -7.18 8.90 -20.63
N LEU A 133 -8.45 8.45 -20.68
CA LEU A 133 -9.50 8.99 -19.81
C LEU A 133 -9.20 8.69 -18.34
N LEU A 134 -8.79 7.46 -18.03
CA LEU A 134 -8.44 7.02 -16.68
C LEU A 134 -7.17 7.69 -16.15
N GLU A 135 -6.16 7.91 -17.00
CA GLU A 135 -4.97 8.69 -16.65
C GLU A 135 -5.36 10.13 -16.28
N LYS A 136 -6.16 10.79 -17.11
CA LYS A 136 -6.66 12.14 -16.82
C LYS A 136 -7.54 12.17 -15.57
N PHE A 137 -8.33 11.12 -15.35
CA PHE A 137 -9.09 10.95 -14.12
C PHE A 137 -8.18 10.87 -12.91
N GLY A 138 -7.14 10.02 -12.93
CA GLY A 138 -6.18 9.92 -11.83
C GLY A 138 -5.52 11.26 -11.48
N GLU A 139 -5.18 12.08 -12.48
CA GLU A 139 -4.60 13.41 -12.24
C GLU A 139 -5.56 14.38 -11.52
N LYS A 140 -6.84 14.31 -11.87
CA LYS A 140 -7.91 15.13 -11.30
C LYS A 140 -8.45 14.57 -9.99
N PHE A 141 -8.35 13.26 -9.79
CA PHE A 141 -8.78 12.60 -8.57
C PHE A 141 -7.99 13.11 -7.36
N LEU A 142 -6.70 13.42 -7.55
CA LEU A 142 -5.91 14.06 -6.49
C LEU A 142 -6.47 15.43 -6.10
N ASP A 143 -6.84 16.27 -7.07
CA ASP A 143 -7.46 17.57 -6.80
C ASP A 143 -8.76 17.41 -6.02
N PHE A 144 -9.62 16.48 -6.46
CA PHE A 144 -10.87 16.16 -5.78
C PHE A 144 -10.64 15.70 -4.33
N CYS A 145 -9.61 14.90 -4.07
CA CYS A 145 -9.26 14.49 -2.71
C CYS A 145 -8.83 15.69 -1.85
N GLN A 146 -8.03 16.60 -2.41
CA GLN A 146 -7.61 17.82 -1.71
C GLN A 146 -8.82 18.72 -1.37
N ASP A 147 -9.69 18.95 -2.35
CA ASP A 147 -10.90 19.76 -2.21
C ASP A 147 -11.93 19.14 -1.25
N SER A 148 -11.94 17.80 -1.15
CA SER A 148 -12.76 17.04 -0.20
C SER A 148 -12.23 17.09 1.25
N GLY A 149 -11.18 17.88 1.52
CA GLY A 149 -10.62 18.09 2.85
C GLY A 149 -9.49 17.15 3.24
N TYR A 150 -9.00 16.30 2.32
CA TYR A 150 -7.85 15.41 2.56
C TYR A 150 -6.50 16.07 2.24
N ASP A 151 -6.47 17.35 1.85
CA ASP A 151 -5.24 18.06 1.49
C ASP A 151 -4.12 17.92 2.54
N ARG A 152 -4.44 18.17 3.82
CA ARG A 152 -3.44 18.09 4.90
C ARG A 152 -2.86 16.69 5.07
N ILE A 153 -3.68 15.64 4.99
CA ILE A 153 -3.19 14.27 5.18
C ILE A 153 -2.35 13.82 3.98
N LEU A 154 -2.72 14.23 2.77
CA LEU A 154 -1.96 13.96 1.55
C LEU A 154 -0.59 14.65 1.57
N GLN A 155 -0.50 15.89 2.07
CA GLN A 155 0.76 16.63 2.16
C GLN A 155 1.76 16.04 3.17
N VAL A 156 1.30 15.30 4.17
CA VAL A 156 2.17 14.72 5.23
C VAL A 156 2.44 13.24 5.05
N LEU A 157 1.98 12.65 3.94
CA LEU A 157 2.07 11.20 3.72
C LEU A 157 3.50 10.73 3.39
N GLY A 158 4.37 11.62 2.92
CA GLY A 158 5.75 11.29 2.60
C GLY A 158 6.57 12.51 2.17
N ALA A 159 7.90 12.43 2.27
CA ALA A 159 8.80 13.49 1.80
C ALA A 159 9.09 13.34 0.30
N THR A 160 9.13 12.10 -0.19
CA THR A 160 9.35 11.76 -1.60
C THR A 160 8.14 11.04 -2.20
N PRO A 161 8.03 10.94 -3.55
CA PRO A 161 7.00 10.12 -4.18
C PRO A 161 7.03 8.66 -3.73
N ARG A 162 8.22 8.10 -3.43
CA ARG A 162 8.35 6.76 -2.85
C ARG A 162 7.66 6.66 -1.51
N ASP A 163 7.99 7.57 -0.59
CA ASP A 163 7.43 7.56 0.77
C ASP A 163 5.92 7.72 0.72
N PHE A 164 5.43 8.61 -0.14
CA PHE A 164 3.99 8.80 -0.35
C PHE A 164 3.32 7.48 -0.80
N LEU A 165 3.89 6.79 -1.79
CA LEU A 165 3.36 5.53 -2.31
C LEU A 165 3.43 4.39 -1.30
N GLN A 166 4.47 4.32 -0.46
CA GLN A 166 4.58 3.30 0.58
C GLN A 166 3.58 3.52 1.74
N ASN A 167 3.23 4.77 2.03
CA ASN A 167 2.30 5.12 3.11
C ASN A 167 0.82 5.16 2.69
N LEU A 168 0.51 4.98 1.39
CA LEU A 168 -0.86 4.97 0.86
C LEU A 168 -1.75 3.89 1.50
N ASP A 169 -1.18 2.71 1.79
CA ASP A 169 -1.92 1.64 2.47
C ASP A 169 -2.41 2.08 3.87
N ALA A 170 -1.58 2.82 4.61
CA ALA A 170 -1.94 3.33 5.94
C ALA A 170 -3.03 4.40 5.86
N LEU A 171 -2.99 5.25 4.82
CA LEU A 171 -4.06 6.21 4.54
C LEU A 171 -5.37 5.48 4.20
N HIS A 172 -5.34 4.49 3.32
CA HIS A 172 -6.51 3.69 2.98
C HIS A 172 -7.09 2.97 4.19
N ASP A 173 -6.24 2.48 5.09
CA ASP A 173 -6.64 1.90 6.36
C ASP A 173 -7.39 2.90 7.25
N HIS A 174 -6.92 4.14 7.31
CA HIS A 174 -7.64 5.20 8.01
C HIS A 174 -8.99 5.50 7.34
N LEU A 175 -9.01 5.63 6.01
CA LEU A 175 -10.23 5.89 5.24
C LEU A 175 -11.26 4.75 5.38
N ALA A 176 -10.83 3.49 5.51
CA ALA A 176 -11.72 2.35 5.72
C ALA A 176 -12.52 2.44 7.03
N THR A 177 -12.06 3.24 8.01
CA THR A 177 -12.84 3.54 9.23
C THR A 177 -13.96 4.54 8.98
N ILE A 178 -13.82 5.40 7.97
CA ILE A 178 -14.79 6.43 7.56
C ILE A 178 -15.76 5.88 6.51
N TYR A 179 -15.27 4.94 5.69
CA TYR A 179 -15.98 4.26 4.60
C TYR A 179 -15.98 2.74 4.84
N PRO A 180 -16.85 2.22 5.72
CA PRO A 180 -16.92 0.79 6.02
C PRO A 180 -17.14 -0.06 4.75
N GLY A 181 -16.35 -1.12 4.58
CA GLY A 181 -16.44 -1.99 3.39
C GLY A 181 -15.73 -1.45 2.14
N MET A 182 -15.03 -0.32 2.23
CA MET A 182 -14.15 0.16 1.17
C MET A 182 -13.06 -0.89 0.88
N LYS A 183 -12.92 -1.28 -0.38
CA LYS A 183 -11.85 -2.17 -0.86
C LYS A 183 -10.77 -1.34 -1.56
N ALA A 184 -9.78 -0.94 -0.80
CA ALA A 184 -8.68 -0.15 -1.32
C ALA A 184 -7.61 -1.03 -2.00
N PRO A 185 -6.95 -0.53 -3.06
CA PRO A 185 -5.76 -1.17 -3.60
C PRO A 185 -4.58 -1.02 -2.64
N SER A 186 -3.61 -1.93 -2.76
CA SER A 186 -2.34 -1.89 -2.02
C SER A 186 -1.16 -1.57 -2.93
N PHE A 187 -0.19 -0.84 -2.37
CA PHE A 187 0.99 -0.33 -3.08
C PHE A 187 2.28 -0.78 -2.40
N ARG A 188 3.22 -1.30 -3.19
CA ARG A 188 4.59 -1.57 -2.73
C ARG A 188 5.61 -0.98 -3.68
N CYS A 189 6.74 -0.56 -3.14
CA CYS A 189 7.83 0.02 -3.93
C CYS A 189 9.07 -0.86 -3.80
N THR A 190 9.70 -1.18 -4.94
CA THR A 190 11.02 -1.82 -4.99
C THR A 190 11.96 -1.03 -5.91
N ASP A 191 13.26 -1.23 -5.74
CA ASP A 191 14.28 -0.60 -6.57
C ASP A 191 14.60 -1.45 -7.79
N ALA A 192 14.55 -0.83 -8.96
CA ALA A 192 15.10 -1.42 -10.18
C ALA A 192 16.64 -1.40 -10.14
N PRO A 193 17.33 -2.27 -10.90
CA PRO A 193 18.80 -2.31 -10.94
C PRO A 193 19.47 -1.00 -11.38
N ASP A 194 18.76 -0.14 -12.12
CA ASP A 194 19.23 1.17 -12.57
C ASP A 194 18.93 2.30 -11.58
N GLY A 195 18.39 1.98 -10.40
CA GLY A 195 17.99 2.94 -9.38
C GLY A 195 16.70 3.70 -9.69
N SER A 196 15.91 3.23 -10.67
CA SER A 196 14.52 3.68 -10.86
C SER A 196 13.58 2.95 -9.92
N LEU A 197 12.35 3.46 -9.76
CA LEU A 197 11.38 2.93 -8.82
C LEU A 197 10.38 2.01 -9.54
N ILE A 198 10.17 0.81 -9.00
CA ILE A 198 9.11 -0.10 -9.44
C ILE A 198 7.98 -0.04 -8.41
N LEU A 199 6.79 0.37 -8.87
CA LEU A 199 5.56 0.35 -8.10
C LEU A 199 4.77 -0.93 -8.41
N HIS A 200 4.51 -1.71 -7.38
CA HIS A 200 3.65 -2.88 -7.41
C HIS A 200 2.26 -2.48 -6.91
N TYR A 201 1.25 -2.73 -7.73
CA TYR A 201 -0.15 -2.38 -7.50
C TYR A 201 -1.01 -3.63 -7.41
N TYR A 202 -1.66 -3.82 -6.28
CA TYR A 202 -2.55 -4.95 -5.99
C TYR A 202 -3.97 -4.43 -5.87
N SER A 203 -4.90 -5.03 -6.61
CA SER A 203 -6.29 -4.62 -6.62
C SER A 203 -7.18 -5.79 -6.97
N ASP A 204 -8.36 -5.84 -6.35
CA ASP A 204 -9.42 -6.76 -6.73
C ASP A 204 -10.14 -6.32 -8.02
N ARG A 205 -9.86 -5.10 -8.48
CA ARG A 205 -10.58 -4.43 -9.58
C ARG A 205 -9.72 -4.37 -10.84
N PRO A 206 -9.98 -5.25 -11.82
CA PRO A 206 -9.22 -5.27 -13.06
C PRO A 206 -9.45 -4.02 -13.93
N GLY A 207 -8.46 -3.62 -14.74
CA GLY A 207 -8.64 -2.62 -15.80
C GLY A 207 -8.62 -1.16 -15.34
N LEU A 208 -8.34 -0.90 -14.07
CA LEU A 208 -8.25 0.45 -13.50
C LEU A 208 -6.79 0.92 -13.29
N GLU A 209 -5.81 0.19 -13.83
CA GLU A 209 -4.37 0.48 -13.67
C GLU A 209 -3.97 1.87 -14.16
N SER A 210 -4.63 2.38 -15.21
CA SER A 210 -4.35 3.71 -15.77
C SER A 210 -4.64 4.85 -14.80
N ILE A 211 -5.51 4.65 -13.80
CA ILE A 211 -5.75 5.65 -12.75
C ILE A 211 -4.46 5.88 -11.94
N VAL A 212 -3.71 4.81 -11.66
CA VAL A 212 -2.46 4.85 -10.89
C VAL A 212 -1.43 5.74 -11.59
N ILE A 213 -1.33 5.64 -12.92
CA ILE A 213 -0.43 6.47 -13.73
C ILE A 213 -0.75 7.96 -13.51
N GLY A 214 -2.03 8.34 -13.60
CA GLY A 214 -2.49 9.70 -13.37
C GLY A 214 -2.21 10.20 -11.95
N ILE A 215 -2.50 9.38 -10.94
CA ILE A 215 -2.25 9.71 -9.53
C ILE A 215 -0.76 9.92 -9.29
N VAL A 216 0.11 8.99 -9.72
CA VAL A 216 1.56 9.08 -9.51
C VAL A 216 2.13 10.34 -10.16
N ASN A 217 1.72 10.64 -11.41
CA ASN A 217 2.14 11.86 -12.10
C ASN A 217 1.70 13.11 -11.36
N ALA A 218 0.45 13.16 -10.90
CA ALA A 218 -0.08 14.31 -10.16
C ALA A 218 0.60 14.49 -8.80
N VAL A 219 0.82 13.42 -8.04
CA VAL A 219 1.53 13.45 -6.76
C VAL A 219 2.96 13.95 -6.94
N ALA A 220 3.72 13.34 -7.86
CA ALA A 220 5.11 13.72 -8.11
C ALA A 220 5.21 15.20 -8.50
N LYS A 221 4.35 15.67 -9.41
CA LYS A 221 4.37 17.04 -9.91
C LYS A 221 3.85 18.07 -8.90
N LYS A 222 2.68 17.82 -8.29
CA LYS A 222 1.98 18.80 -7.46
C LYS A 222 2.48 18.81 -6.01
N LEU A 223 2.75 17.66 -5.42
CA LEU A 223 3.16 17.56 -4.02
C LEU A 223 4.68 17.63 -3.85
N HIS A 224 5.43 16.94 -4.72
CA HIS A 224 6.89 16.84 -4.58
C HIS A 224 7.68 17.69 -5.57
N LYS A 225 7.02 18.34 -6.54
CA LYS A 225 7.65 19.20 -7.57
C LYS A 225 8.71 18.46 -8.41
N VAL A 226 8.47 17.17 -8.68
CA VAL A 226 9.32 16.30 -9.50
C VAL A 226 8.56 15.86 -10.75
N ASP A 227 9.22 15.95 -11.90
CA ASP A 227 8.68 15.40 -13.15
C ASP A 227 9.10 13.94 -13.33
N VAL A 228 8.11 13.06 -13.39
CA VAL A 228 8.30 11.62 -13.59
C VAL A 228 7.73 11.16 -14.93
N ASP A 229 8.21 10.03 -15.40
CA ASP A 229 7.69 9.22 -16.49
C ASP A 229 7.25 7.88 -15.89
N VAL A 230 5.97 7.56 -16.01
CA VAL A 230 5.37 6.36 -15.43
C VAL A 230 4.93 5.43 -16.56
N LYS A 231 5.43 4.19 -16.56
CA LYS A 231 5.14 3.19 -17.60
C LYS A 231 4.62 1.91 -16.97
N LEU A 232 3.51 1.39 -17.48
CA LEU A 232 3.03 0.05 -17.13
C LEU A 232 3.98 -1.00 -17.72
N LEU A 233 4.63 -1.79 -16.88
CA LEU A 233 5.48 -2.90 -17.27
C LEU A 233 4.67 -4.20 -17.39
N ARG A 234 3.79 -4.45 -16.42
CA ARG A 234 2.94 -5.66 -16.36
C ARG A 234 1.56 -5.29 -15.85
N SER A 235 0.52 -5.79 -16.50
CA SER A 235 -0.86 -5.65 -16.02
C SER A 235 -1.19 -6.74 -14.99
N SER A 236 -2.12 -6.40 -14.10
CA SER A 236 -2.72 -7.32 -13.12
C SER A 236 -3.43 -8.52 -13.76
N GLN A 237 -3.82 -8.40 -15.04
CA GLN A 237 -4.50 -9.45 -15.83
C GLN A 237 -3.59 -10.59 -16.29
N GLY A 238 -2.28 -10.49 -16.04
CA GLY A 238 -1.30 -11.51 -16.40
C GLY A 238 -1.04 -12.53 -15.28
N SER A 239 0.00 -13.35 -15.47
CA SER A 239 0.43 -14.37 -14.50
C SER A 239 1.01 -13.83 -13.18
N SER A 240 1.14 -12.51 -13.03
CA SER A 240 1.84 -11.85 -11.91
C SER A 240 0.94 -11.61 -10.69
N GLY A 241 -0.38 -11.71 -10.86
CA GLY A 241 -1.36 -11.42 -9.81
C GLY A 241 -1.42 -9.95 -9.36
N HIS A 242 -0.62 -9.06 -9.95
CA HIS A 242 -0.54 -7.64 -9.63
C HIS A 242 0.05 -6.83 -10.80
N GLY A 243 -0.21 -5.53 -10.82
CA GLY A 243 0.35 -4.60 -11.80
C GLY A 243 1.72 -4.08 -11.38
N GLU A 244 2.62 -3.88 -12.35
CA GLU A 244 3.95 -3.31 -12.13
C GLU A 244 4.13 -2.06 -12.98
N PHE A 245 4.54 -0.96 -12.37
CA PHE A 245 4.82 0.32 -13.03
C PHE A 245 6.26 0.74 -12.79
N LEU A 246 6.94 1.15 -13.85
CA LEU A 246 8.25 1.79 -13.79
C LEU A 246 8.06 3.30 -13.63
N ILE A 247 8.69 3.90 -12.62
CA ILE A 247 8.67 5.33 -12.34
C ILE A 247 10.10 5.87 -12.50
N GLN A 248 10.30 6.72 -13.50
CA GLN A 248 11.60 7.32 -13.83
C GLN A 248 11.53 8.84 -13.74
N GLU A 249 12.43 9.49 -13.01
CA GLU A 249 12.53 10.95 -12.99
C GLU A 249 13.11 11.47 -14.31
N LYS A 250 12.45 12.44 -14.94
CA LYS A 250 12.86 12.98 -16.25
C LYS A 250 14.14 13.82 -16.17
N ASN A 251 14.38 14.45 -15.02
CA ASN A 251 15.47 15.41 -14.81
C ASN A 251 16.50 14.93 -13.80
N LYS A 252 16.76 13.61 -13.71
CA LYS A 252 17.95 13.12 -13.01
C LYS A 252 19.17 13.57 -13.83
N ALA A 253 19.65 14.79 -13.57
CA ALA A 253 21.00 15.16 -13.96
C ALA A 253 21.89 14.00 -13.47
N LYS A 254 22.78 13.52 -14.34
CA LYS A 254 23.87 12.66 -13.91
C LYS A 254 24.76 13.48 -12.99
N THR A 255 24.30 13.72 -11.77
CA THR A 255 25.16 14.08 -10.67
C THR A 255 25.99 12.83 -10.49
N HIS A 256 27.18 12.82 -11.10
CA HIS A 256 28.29 12.06 -10.57
C HIS A 256 28.22 12.26 -9.06
N GLN A 257 27.97 11.19 -8.31
CA GLN A 257 28.12 11.18 -6.87
C GLN A 257 29.62 11.33 -6.57
N ASP A 258 30.13 12.54 -6.75
CA ASP A 258 31.32 13.05 -6.08
C ASP A 258 30.80 14.03 -5.02
N THR A 259 30.23 13.49 -3.95
CA THR A 259 29.94 14.23 -2.72
C THR A 259 30.09 13.27 -1.55
N THR A 260 31.32 13.16 -1.03
CA THR A 260 31.70 13.10 0.40
C THR A 260 30.74 12.44 1.40
N ALA A 261 30.04 11.36 1.02
CA ALA A 261 29.26 10.51 1.91
C ALA A 261 30.13 9.41 2.56
N ASP A 262 31.39 9.29 2.13
CA ASP A 262 32.31 8.23 2.60
C ASP A 262 32.70 8.36 4.08
N ASP A 263 32.58 9.54 4.70
CA ASP A 263 33.02 9.73 6.09
C ASP A 263 32.01 9.26 7.15
N VAL A 264 30.72 9.09 6.79
CA VAL A 264 29.67 8.68 7.74
C VAL A 264 29.42 7.16 7.73
N ASP A 265 29.58 6.52 6.57
CA ASP A 265 29.41 5.06 6.41
C ASP A 265 30.55 4.25 7.04
N LEU A 266 31.75 4.81 7.12
CA LEU A 266 32.91 4.15 7.73
C LEU A 266 32.76 3.90 9.24
N ILE A 267 31.93 4.68 9.95
CA ILE A 267 31.72 4.53 11.40
C ILE A 267 30.75 3.38 11.72
N PHE A 268 29.87 3.03 10.78
CA PHE A 268 28.83 2.01 10.98
C PHE A 268 29.08 0.69 10.26
N SER A 269 30.18 0.59 9.51
CA SER A 269 30.62 -0.57 8.71
C SER A 269 31.09 -1.81 9.50
N SER A 270 30.88 -1.87 10.82
CA SER A 270 31.02 -3.14 11.52
C SER A 270 29.75 -3.96 11.28
N ASN A 271 29.87 -5.05 10.50
CA ASN A 271 28.82 -6.06 10.33
C ASN A 271 28.47 -6.82 11.63
N GLU A 272 28.92 -6.33 12.78
CA GLU A 272 28.61 -6.90 14.08
C GLU A 272 27.27 -6.37 14.60
N PRO A 273 26.42 -7.24 15.16
CA PRO A 273 25.15 -6.82 15.71
C PRO A 273 25.39 -5.85 16.88
N LYS A 274 25.00 -4.59 16.69
CA LYS A 274 25.15 -3.51 17.69
C LYS A 274 24.26 -3.69 18.92
N ILE A 275 23.30 -4.61 18.86
CA ILE A 275 22.38 -4.98 19.93
C ILE A 275 22.32 -6.50 20.07
N SER A 276 22.28 -6.99 21.31
CA SER A 276 22.05 -8.41 21.55
C SER A 276 20.58 -8.78 21.30
N SER A 277 20.32 -10.02 20.89
CA SER A 277 18.95 -10.55 20.73
C SER A 277 18.14 -10.39 22.02
N GLN A 278 18.75 -10.60 23.20
CA GLN A 278 18.07 -10.41 24.48
C GLN A 278 17.65 -8.96 24.72
N LEU A 279 18.49 -7.98 24.36
CA LEU A 279 18.13 -6.57 24.46
C LEU A 279 17.00 -6.22 23.49
N PHE A 280 17.04 -6.76 22.27
CA PHE A 280 15.97 -6.58 21.28
C PHE A 280 14.62 -7.15 21.78
N CYS A 281 14.60 -8.35 22.37
CA CYS A 281 13.37 -8.95 22.92
C CYS A 281 12.77 -8.15 24.08
N ARG A 282 13.61 -7.46 24.85
CA ARG A 282 13.18 -6.55 25.91
C ARG A 282 12.68 -5.21 25.37
N ALA A 283 13.36 -4.67 24.36
CA ALA A 283 13.00 -3.39 23.74
C ALA A 283 11.69 -3.48 22.94
N PHE A 284 11.47 -4.61 22.25
CA PHE A 284 10.26 -4.89 21.49
C PHE A 284 9.52 -6.08 22.10
N PRO A 285 8.80 -5.88 23.22
CA PRO A 285 8.21 -6.97 23.99
C PRO A 285 7.10 -7.73 23.25
N PHE A 286 6.54 -7.15 22.19
CA PHE A 286 5.50 -7.73 21.34
C PHE A 286 5.97 -7.83 19.88
N HIS A 287 6.94 -8.71 19.61
CA HIS A 287 7.38 -9.03 18.26
C HIS A 287 7.42 -10.53 18.02
N VAL A 288 7.33 -10.95 16.75
CA VAL A 288 7.58 -12.31 16.29
C VAL A 288 8.47 -12.25 15.05
N LEU A 289 9.50 -13.09 15.03
CA LEU A 289 10.43 -13.29 13.93
C LEU A 289 10.23 -14.72 13.41
N PHE A 290 10.06 -14.90 12.10
CA PHE A 290 9.86 -16.23 11.51
C PHE A 290 10.57 -16.36 10.15
N ASP A 291 10.84 -17.61 9.76
CA ASP A 291 11.48 -17.93 8.48
C ASP A 291 10.48 -18.13 7.33
N ARG A 292 11.00 -18.45 6.15
CA ARG A 292 10.20 -18.76 4.94
C ARG A 292 9.29 -19.98 5.09
N ASN A 293 9.49 -20.83 6.10
CA ASN A 293 8.60 -21.96 6.37
C ASN A 293 7.53 -21.60 7.42
N LEU A 294 7.35 -20.30 7.69
CA LEU A 294 6.47 -19.77 8.73
C LEU A 294 6.87 -20.21 10.13
N SER A 295 8.09 -20.74 10.31
CA SER A 295 8.55 -21.27 11.59
C SER A 295 9.09 -20.15 12.45
N ILE A 296 8.57 -20.02 13.67
CA ILE A 296 8.96 -18.97 14.61
C ILE A 296 10.41 -19.17 15.03
N LYS A 297 11.21 -18.10 14.97
CA LYS A 297 12.63 -18.06 15.36
C LYS A 297 12.89 -17.21 16.59
N GLN A 298 12.11 -16.14 16.79
CA GLN A 298 12.27 -15.24 17.93
C GLN A 298 10.93 -14.63 18.32
N VAL A 299 10.75 -14.37 19.62
CA VAL A 299 9.53 -13.78 20.19
C VAL A 299 9.92 -12.82 21.30
N GLY A 300 9.24 -11.68 21.39
CA GLY A 300 9.44 -10.70 22.45
C GLY A 300 9.02 -11.19 23.83
N ASP A 301 9.62 -10.64 24.88
CA ASP A 301 9.49 -11.16 26.24
C ASP A 301 8.05 -11.14 26.77
N SER A 302 7.25 -10.13 26.40
CA SER A 302 5.85 -10.09 26.85
C SER A 302 4.98 -11.04 26.07
N LEU A 303 5.18 -11.15 24.76
CA LEU A 303 4.44 -12.09 23.94
C LEU A 303 4.77 -13.54 24.32
N LYS A 304 6.04 -13.86 24.61
CA LYS A 304 6.46 -15.18 25.08
C LYS A 304 5.76 -15.61 26.39
N ARG A 305 5.41 -14.67 27.27
CA ARG A 305 4.67 -14.95 28.52
C ARG A 305 3.19 -15.27 28.29
N ILE A 306 2.61 -14.79 27.20
CA ILE A 306 1.18 -14.91 26.90
C ILE A 306 0.91 -16.08 25.94
N LEU A 307 1.88 -16.39 25.06
CA LEU A 307 1.78 -17.47 24.10
C LEU A 307 1.96 -18.85 24.77
N PRO A 308 1.39 -19.92 24.18
CA PRO A 308 1.51 -21.26 24.74
C PRO A 308 2.97 -21.75 24.73
N ALA A 309 3.31 -22.64 25.66
CA ALA A 309 4.64 -23.25 25.77
C ALA A 309 5.06 -24.05 24.50
N SER A 310 4.13 -24.34 23.59
CA SER A 310 4.43 -24.96 22.29
C SER A 310 5.36 -24.12 21.40
N ILE A 311 5.51 -22.82 21.70
CA ILE A 311 6.41 -21.93 20.95
C ILE A 311 7.89 -22.23 21.12
N ASP A 312 8.28 -22.91 22.19
CA ASP A 312 9.66 -23.33 22.42
C ASP A 312 10.04 -24.57 21.59
N ARG A 313 9.09 -25.15 20.82
CA ARG A 313 9.37 -26.21 19.84
C ARG A 313 9.94 -25.61 18.57
N SER A 314 10.97 -26.23 18.01
CA SER A 314 11.70 -25.76 16.84
C SER A 314 10.89 -25.73 15.54
N ASP A 315 9.74 -26.39 15.50
CA ASP A 315 8.84 -26.55 14.35
C ASP A 315 7.54 -25.75 14.46
N CYS A 316 7.37 -24.91 15.50
CA CYS A 316 6.14 -24.18 15.72
C CYS A 316 5.91 -23.11 14.64
N LYS A 317 4.80 -23.18 13.90
CA LYS A 317 4.46 -22.21 12.87
C LYS A 317 3.69 -21.04 13.45
N ILE A 318 3.88 -19.85 12.87
CA ILE A 318 3.12 -18.65 13.26
C ILE A 318 1.61 -18.86 13.10
N THR A 319 1.19 -19.62 12.08
CA THR A 319 -0.21 -19.95 11.78
C THR A 319 -0.86 -20.84 12.84
N ASP A 320 -0.08 -21.56 13.64
CA ASP A 320 -0.61 -22.44 14.68
C ASP A 320 -1.06 -21.64 15.91
N ILE A 321 -0.51 -20.42 16.08
CA ILE A 321 -0.67 -19.60 17.27
C ILE A 321 -1.42 -18.30 16.98
N LEU A 322 -1.13 -17.67 15.85
CA LEU A 322 -1.64 -16.36 15.48
C LEU A 322 -2.49 -16.47 14.22
N ARG A 323 -3.69 -15.89 14.30
CA ARG A 323 -4.52 -15.63 13.12
C ARG A 323 -4.47 -14.14 12.79
N MET A 324 -4.02 -13.83 11.59
CA MET A 324 -4.03 -12.48 11.05
C MET A 324 -5.49 -12.13 10.71
N VAL A 325 -6.00 -11.02 11.26
CA VAL A 325 -7.41 -10.61 11.06
C VAL A 325 -7.54 -9.52 10.02
N LYS A 326 -6.48 -8.73 9.82
CA LYS A 326 -6.41 -7.75 8.73
C LYS A 326 -5.36 -8.21 7.73
N LEU A 327 -5.82 -8.65 6.56
CA LEU A 327 -4.99 -9.12 5.45
C LEU A 327 -4.88 -7.98 4.44
N ILE A 328 -3.66 -7.48 4.21
CA ILE A 328 -3.40 -6.70 2.99
C ILE A 328 -3.01 -7.62 1.82
N PHE A 329 -2.55 -8.87 2.03
CA PHE A 329 -2.70 -10.00 1.08
C PHE A 329 -2.12 -11.31 1.69
N PHE A 330 -2.51 -12.44 1.09
CA PHE A 330 -2.03 -13.81 1.36
C PHE A 330 -0.50 -13.93 1.24
N PHE A 331 0.10 -14.83 2.03
CA PHE A 331 1.49 -15.26 1.86
C PHE A 331 1.69 -15.88 0.47
N PHE A 332 2.16 -15.10 -0.50
CA PHE A 332 2.72 -15.65 -1.72
C PHE A 332 4.21 -15.94 -1.48
N PHE A 333 4.53 -17.24 -1.42
CA PHE A 333 5.87 -17.80 -1.27
C PHE A 333 6.62 -17.95 -2.59
#